data_AF-A0A7S2R323-F1
#
_entry.id   AF-A0A7S2R323-F1
#
_cell.length_a   1.000
_cell.length_b   1.000
_cell.length_c   1.000
_cell.angle_alpha   90.00
_cell.angle_beta   90.00
_cell.angle_gamma   90.00
#
_symmetry.space_group_name_H-M   'P 1'
#
loop_
_entity.id
_entity.type
_entity.pdbx_description
1 polymer ?
#
loop_
_entity_poly.entity_id
_entity_poly.type
_entity_poly.pdbx_seq_one_letter_code
_entity_poly.pdbx_strand_id
1 'polypeptide(L)'
;EWESITSRDPNIAGYEDFSKELFNTPREPSCWDVYVGFLCRAVYNIAVHGFSNLKRALVSGQYHNPKGIMFGGTQLEPSHVLLRDFLLKHDLTGSSQSYEPVVTWIDLHTGLGPSGVDTMIISKELKEETNRWFTDLPRPVEDFSSGPGSVTAGYDLSKGVMSDFYTQLFQLN
;
A
#
# COMPACT_ATOMS: atom_id res chain seq x y z
N GLU A 1 -12.89 -2.09 12.06
CA GLU A 1 -11.66 -1.67 11.34
C GLU A 1 -11.83 -0.31 10.67
N TRP A 2 -12.83 -0.12 9.81
CA TRP A 2 -13.04 1.16 9.13
C TRP A 2 -13.19 2.37 10.06
N GLU A 3 -13.98 2.24 11.14
CA GLU A 3 -14.11 3.30 12.15
C GLU A 3 -12.77 3.68 12.80
N SER A 4 -11.88 2.71 13.04
CA SER A 4 -10.57 2.98 13.62
C SER A 4 -9.56 3.54 12.62
N ILE A 5 -9.85 3.48 11.31
CA ILE A 5 -9.07 4.12 10.25
C ILE A 5 -9.58 5.54 10.02
N THR A 6 -10.90 5.75 9.94
CA THR A 6 -11.49 7.07 9.73
C THR A 6 -11.34 7.99 10.94
N SER A 7 -11.20 7.44 12.15
CA SER A 7 -10.92 8.21 13.37
C SER A 7 -9.45 8.67 13.51
N ARG A 8 -8.54 8.20 12.64
CA ARG A 8 -7.12 8.60 12.68
C ARG A 8 -6.98 10.05 12.25
N ASP A 9 -5.86 10.65 12.62
CA ASP A 9 -5.46 11.95 12.07
C ASP A 9 -5.44 11.87 10.53
N PRO A 10 -6.27 12.69 9.83
CA PRO A 10 -6.31 12.69 8.37
C PRO A 10 -4.97 13.03 7.72
N ASN A 11 -4.08 13.73 8.44
CA ASN A 11 -2.78 14.14 7.92
C ASN A 11 -1.60 13.34 8.52
N ILE A 12 -1.85 12.14 9.08
CA ILE A 12 -0.78 11.31 9.69
C ILE A 12 0.39 11.02 8.74
N ALA A 13 0.12 10.90 7.43
CA ALA A 13 1.12 10.66 6.39
C ALA A 13 1.59 11.95 5.67
N GLY A 14 1.05 13.12 6.01
CA GLY A 14 1.32 14.39 5.31
C GLY A 14 0.55 14.56 4.00
N TYR A 15 -0.55 13.83 3.78
CA TYR A 15 -1.34 13.89 2.54
C TYR A 15 -1.89 15.29 2.25
N GLU A 16 -2.41 15.98 3.27
CA GLU A 16 -3.04 17.30 3.11
C GLU A 16 -2.04 18.38 2.68
N ASP A 17 -0.76 18.20 3.02
CA ASP A 17 0.32 19.12 2.61
C ASP A 17 0.45 19.19 1.08
N PHE A 18 0.10 18.11 0.37
CA PHE A 18 0.21 17.99 -1.09
C PHE A 18 -1.13 17.94 -1.81
N SER A 19 -2.23 17.77 -1.06
CA SER A 19 -3.58 17.52 -1.57
C SER A 19 -4.02 18.56 -2.59
N LYS A 20 -3.95 19.86 -2.25
CA LYS A 20 -4.46 20.94 -3.10
C LYS A 20 -3.61 21.20 -4.35
N GLU A 21 -2.29 21.16 -4.19
CA GLU A 21 -1.36 21.64 -5.20
C GLU A 21 -0.91 20.55 -6.18
N LEU A 22 -0.89 19.28 -5.74
CA LEU A 22 -0.33 18.19 -6.51
C LEU A 22 -1.29 17.01 -6.73
N PHE A 23 -2.00 16.57 -5.69
CA PHE A 23 -2.77 15.32 -5.75
C PHE A 23 -4.19 15.50 -6.29
N ASN A 24 -4.89 16.52 -5.82
CA ASN A 24 -6.34 16.69 -5.99
C ASN A 24 -6.65 18.08 -6.53
N THR A 25 -6.09 18.41 -7.68
CA THR A 25 -6.33 19.71 -8.31
C THR A 25 -7.83 19.87 -8.63
N PRO A 26 -8.46 21.01 -8.28
CA PRO A 26 -9.92 21.17 -8.33
C PRO A 26 -10.49 21.32 -9.75
N ARG A 27 -9.63 21.33 -10.77
CA ARG A 27 -9.98 21.47 -12.18
C ARG A 27 -9.24 20.44 -13.01
N GLU A 28 -9.78 20.17 -14.18
CA GLU A 28 -9.14 19.30 -15.17
C GLU A 28 -7.75 19.85 -15.55
N PRO A 29 -6.76 18.96 -15.79
CA PRO A 29 -5.42 19.35 -16.23
C PRO A 29 -5.49 20.07 -17.58
N SER A 30 -4.86 21.24 -17.67
CA SER A 30 -4.60 21.89 -18.95
C SER A 30 -3.36 21.31 -19.61
N CYS A 31 -3.13 21.59 -20.90
CA CYS A 31 -1.87 21.23 -21.56
C CYS A 31 -0.65 21.75 -20.80
N TRP A 32 -0.73 22.97 -20.23
CA TRP A 32 0.35 23.51 -19.42
C TRP A 32 0.60 22.65 -18.17
N ASP A 33 -0.45 22.21 -17.47
CA ASP A 33 -0.29 21.36 -16.28
C ASP A 33 0.38 20.04 -16.62
N VAL A 34 -0.01 19.41 -17.74
CA VAL A 34 0.54 18.12 -18.18
C VAL A 34 2.02 18.24 -18.54
N TYR A 35 2.41 19.29 -19.27
CA TYR A 35 3.79 19.39 -19.80
C TYR A 35 4.76 20.12 -18.87
N VAL A 36 4.29 21.05 -18.04
CA VAL A 36 5.17 21.96 -17.27
C VAL A 36 4.69 22.10 -15.82
N GLY A 37 3.41 22.41 -15.64
CA GLY A 37 2.86 22.80 -14.34
C GLY A 37 2.99 21.74 -13.28
N PHE A 38 2.69 20.48 -13.61
CA PHE A 38 2.85 19.36 -12.69
C PHE A 38 4.29 19.23 -12.22
N LEU A 39 5.25 19.25 -13.16
CA LEU A 39 6.67 19.12 -12.84
C LEU A 39 7.15 20.27 -11.95
N CYS A 40 6.77 21.51 -12.26
CA CYS A 40 7.12 22.66 -11.43
C CYS A 40 6.58 22.54 -10.01
N ARG A 41 5.31 22.14 -9.85
CA ARG A 41 4.70 21.92 -8.53
C ARG A 41 5.35 20.77 -7.79
N ALA A 42 5.67 19.67 -8.48
CA ALA A 42 6.36 18.53 -7.89
C ALA A 42 7.74 18.94 -7.37
N VAL A 43 8.55 19.62 -8.19
CA VAL A 43 9.89 20.12 -7.80
C VAL A 43 9.80 21.09 -6.62
N TYR A 44 8.84 22.03 -6.64
CA TYR A 44 8.60 22.94 -5.53
C TYR A 44 8.27 22.19 -4.23
N ASN A 45 7.32 21.26 -4.28
CA ASN A 45 6.91 20.48 -3.11
C ASN A 45 8.02 19.57 -2.58
N ILE A 46 8.83 18.99 -3.47
CA ILE A 46 10.03 18.22 -3.09
C ILE A 46 11.04 19.13 -2.37
N ALA A 47 11.24 20.35 -2.85
CA ALA A 47 12.17 21.30 -2.24
C ALA A 47 11.69 21.79 -0.87
N VAL A 48 10.38 22.01 -0.69
CA VAL A 48 9.80 22.52 0.57
C VAL A 48 9.62 21.43 1.61
N HIS A 49 9.06 20.27 1.22
CA HIS A 49 8.64 19.23 2.15
C HIS A 49 9.60 18.02 2.16
N GLY A 50 10.48 17.88 1.17
CA GLY A 50 11.40 16.76 1.03
C GLY A 50 10.78 15.58 0.26
N PHE A 51 11.62 14.91 -0.54
CA PHE A 51 11.19 13.80 -1.40
C PHE A 51 10.56 12.64 -0.61
N SER A 52 11.16 12.23 0.50
CA SER A 52 10.65 11.12 1.32
C SER A 52 9.27 11.41 1.93
N ASN A 53 9.00 12.67 2.30
CA ASN A 53 7.69 13.07 2.83
C ASN A 53 6.62 13.08 1.75
N LEU A 54 6.94 13.63 0.56
CA LEU A 54 6.06 13.55 -0.60
C LEU A 54 5.73 12.09 -0.94
N LYS A 55 6.76 11.25 -1.01
CA LYS A 55 6.61 9.82 -1.31
C LYS A 55 5.74 9.13 -0.26
N ARG A 56 5.98 9.38 1.04
CA ARG A 56 5.16 8.85 2.14
C ARG A 56 3.69 9.22 2.03
N ALA A 57 3.41 10.50 1.81
CA ALA A 57 2.05 10.98 1.63
C ALA A 57 1.32 10.26 0.48
N LEU A 58 2.03 9.94 -0.62
CA LEU A 58 1.47 9.22 -1.75
C LEU A 58 1.26 7.73 -1.45
N VAL A 59 2.27 7.04 -0.92
CA VAL A 59 2.25 5.56 -0.78
C VAL A 59 1.48 5.05 0.44
N SER A 60 1.20 5.91 1.42
CA SER A 60 0.41 5.54 2.61
C SER A 60 -1.10 5.57 2.39
N GLY A 61 -1.57 6.20 1.31
CA GLY A 61 -2.99 6.37 1.02
C GLY A 61 -3.71 7.24 2.05
N GLN A 62 -5.02 7.41 1.86
CA GLN A 62 -5.87 8.19 2.76
C GLN A 62 -7.32 7.67 2.77
N TYR A 63 -8.08 8.03 3.80
CA TYR A 63 -9.46 7.55 4.03
C TYR A 63 -10.45 8.68 4.32
N HIS A 64 -10.08 9.93 4.07
CA HIS A 64 -10.83 11.12 4.48
C HIS A 64 -11.35 11.97 3.31
N ASN A 65 -10.77 11.80 2.11
CA ASN A 65 -11.19 12.47 0.88
C ASN A 65 -11.61 11.43 -0.18
N PRO A 66 -12.92 11.14 -0.31
CA PRO A 66 -13.43 10.15 -1.28
C PRO A 66 -13.18 10.50 -2.75
N LYS A 67 -12.85 11.75 -3.06
CA LYS A 67 -12.52 12.21 -4.41
C LYS A 67 -11.01 12.31 -4.63
N GLY A 68 -10.22 12.08 -3.59
CA GLY A 68 -8.78 12.20 -3.65
C GLY A 68 -8.11 10.94 -4.21
N ILE A 69 -6.94 11.09 -4.79
CA ILE A 69 -6.13 9.93 -5.19
C ILE A 69 -5.76 9.08 -3.97
N MET A 70 -5.56 7.79 -4.20
CA MET A 70 -5.17 6.82 -3.17
C MET A 70 -6.20 6.72 -2.02
N PHE A 71 -7.49 6.97 -2.31
CA PHE A 71 -8.58 6.74 -1.37
C PHE A 71 -8.81 5.25 -1.14
N GLY A 72 -8.68 4.79 0.10
CA GLY A 72 -8.80 3.37 0.43
C GLY A 72 -10.24 2.85 0.59
N GLY A 73 -11.25 3.69 0.41
CA GLY A 73 -12.65 3.31 0.51
C GLY A 73 -13.24 3.40 1.92
N THR A 74 -14.52 3.07 2.05
CA THR A 74 -15.27 3.07 3.33
C THR A 74 -15.84 1.68 3.66
N GLN A 75 -15.62 0.72 2.78
CA GLN A 75 -16.10 -0.64 2.85
C GLN A 75 -15.20 -1.51 1.96
N LEU A 76 -15.30 -2.82 2.14
CA LEU A 76 -14.59 -3.78 1.31
C LEU A 76 -15.06 -3.65 -0.16
N GLU A 77 -14.10 -3.65 -1.08
CA GLU A 77 -14.39 -3.53 -2.51
C GLU A 77 -15.12 -4.80 -3.02
N PRO A 78 -16.11 -4.68 -3.92
CA PRO A 78 -16.91 -5.82 -4.38
C PRO A 78 -16.13 -7.04 -4.90
N SER A 79 -14.99 -6.86 -5.57
CA SER A 79 -14.14 -7.97 -6.01
C SER A 79 -13.53 -8.75 -4.84
N HIS A 80 -13.17 -8.07 -3.75
CA HIS A 80 -12.71 -8.71 -2.52
C HIS A 80 -13.84 -9.52 -1.87
N VAL A 81 -15.07 -9.01 -1.87
CA VAL A 81 -16.25 -9.76 -1.38
C VAL A 81 -16.47 -11.03 -2.22
N LEU A 82 -16.46 -10.90 -3.55
CA LEU A 82 -16.64 -12.05 -4.46
C LEU A 82 -15.55 -13.11 -4.28
N LEU A 83 -14.29 -12.70 -4.18
CA LEU A 83 -13.16 -13.61 -3.95
C LEU A 83 -13.30 -14.32 -2.60
N ARG A 84 -13.61 -13.57 -1.53
CA ARG A 84 -13.83 -14.13 -0.20
C ARG A 84 -14.93 -15.19 -0.20
N ASP A 85 -16.07 -14.86 -0.80
CA ASP A 85 -17.22 -15.77 -0.84
C ASP A 85 -16.94 -17.03 -1.68
N PHE A 86 -16.16 -16.89 -2.76
CA PHE A 86 -15.67 -18.03 -3.53
C PHE A 86 -14.80 -18.96 -2.68
N LEU A 87 -13.83 -18.41 -1.94
CA LEU A 87 -12.93 -19.19 -1.09
C LEU A 87 -13.70 -19.92 0.03
N LEU A 88 -14.67 -19.25 0.67
CA LEU A 88 -15.53 -19.86 1.68
C LEU A 88 -16.41 -20.97 1.11
N LYS A 89 -17.05 -20.71 -0.04
CA LYS A 89 -17.92 -21.69 -0.71
C LYS A 89 -17.20 -22.99 -1.04
N HIS A 90 -15.89 -22.90 -1.32
CA HIS A 90 -15.05 -24.03 -1.67
C HIS A 90 -14.20 -24.55 -0.51
N ASP A 91 -14.43 -24.07 0.72
CA ASP A 91 -13.72 -24.51 1.94
C ASP A 91 -12.19 -24.38 1.83
N LEU A 92 -11.76 -23.34 1.10
CA LEU A 92 -10.35 -23.01 0.87
C LEU A 92 -9.79 -22.09 1.97
N THR A 93 -10.40 -22.13 3.15
CA THR A 93 -10.13 -21.23 4.28
C THR A 93 -9.62 -21.96 5.52
N GLY A 94 -9.36 -23.27 5.41
CA GLY A 94 -8.89 -24.11 6.53
C GLY A 94 -9.96 -24.40 7.59
N SER A 95 -11.25 -24.25 7.26
CA SER A 95 -12.37 -24.44 8.20
C SER A 95 -12.77 -25.90 8.42
N SER A 96 -12.40 -26.80 7.51
CA SER A 96 -12.74 -28.23 7.58
C SER A 96 -11.58 -29.07 8.06
N GLN A 97 -11.82 -29.82 9.15
CA GLN A 97 -10.89 -30.77 9.76
C GLN A 97 -10.47 -31.95 8.85
N SER A 98 -11.09 -32.10 7.67
CA SER A 98 -10.97 -33.34 6.88
C SER A 98 -9.96 -33.25 5.74
N TYR A 99 -9.61 -32.05 5.28
CA TYR A 99 -8.61 -31.82 4.23
C TYR A 99 -8.23 -30.33 4.30
N GLU A 100 -6.97 -30.00 4.59
CA GLU A 100 -6.52 -28.60 4.63
C GLU A 100 -5.73 -28.24 3.36
N PRO A 101 -6.39 -27.80 2.27
CA PRO A 101 -5.67 -27.09 1.23
C PRO A 101 -5.25 -25.73 1.79
N VAL A 102 -3.96 -25.56 2.07
CA VAL A 102 -3.41 -24.24 2.42
C VAL A 102 -3.39 -23.39 1.15
N VAL A 103 -4.19 -22.32 1.14
CA VAL A 103 -4.16 -21.30 0.08
C VAL A 103 -3.38 -20.10 0.61
N THR A 104 -2.14 -19.96 0.13
CA THR A 104 -1.26 -18.84 0.44
C THR A 104 -1.49 -17.70 -0.56
N TRP A 105 -1.71 -16.49 -0.04
CA TRP A 105 -1.84 -15.29 -0.87
C TRP A 105 -0.51 -14.53 -0.92
N ILE A 106 -0.03 -14.27 -2.14
CA ILE A 106 1.17 -13.48 -2.39
C ILE A 106 0.76 -12.29 -3.24
N ASP A 107 0.89 -11.08 -2.68
CA ASP A 107 0.60 -9.84 -3.38
C ASP A 107 1.91 -9.16 -3.81
N LEU A 108 2.24 -9.27 -5.10
CA LEU A 108 3.47 -8.73 -5.67
C LEU A 108 3.24 -7.34 -6.24
N HIS A 109 3.88 -6.34 -5.64
CA HIS A 109 3.91 -4.97 -6.12
C HIS A 109 5.21 -4.69 -6.87
N THR A 110 5.12 -4.09 -8.06
CA THR A 110 6.28 -3.63 -8.84
C THR A 110 6.44 -2.12 -8.74
N GLY A 111 7.61 -1.59 -9.10
CA GLY A 111 7.86 -0.15 -9.19
C GLY A 111 8.82 0.43 -8.15
N LEU A 112 9.39 -0.42 -7.28
CA LEU A 112 10.39 -0.01 -6.31
C LEU A 112 11.76 -0.64 -6.58
N GLY A 113 12.81 0.20 -6.52
CA GLY A 113 14.19 -0.22 -6.73
C GLY A 113 14.69 -0.04 -8.16
N PRO A 114 15.93 -0.48 -8.46
CA PRO A 114 16.50 -0.42 -9.80
C PRO A 114 15.70 -1.25 -10.80
N SER A 115 15.68 -0.82 -12.07
CA SER A 115 15.04 -1.57 -13.15
C SER A 115 15.64 -2.97 -13.27
N GLY A 116 14.78 -4.00 -13.31
CA GLY A 116 15.18 -5.40 -13.43
C GLY A 116 15.72 -6.04 -12.15
N VAL A 117 15.54 -5.37 -11.00
CA VAL A 117 15.93 -5.88 -9.68
C VAL A 117 14.71 -5.94 -8.78
N ASP A 118 14.39 -7.13 -8.27
CA ASP A 118 13.29 -7.31 -7.33
C ASP A 118 13.68 -6.80 -5.94
N THR A 119 12.82 -6.00 -5.33
CA THR A 119 12.96 -5.57 -3.93
C THR A 119 11.77 -6.09 -3.15
N MET A 120 12.03 -7.01 -2.23
CA MET A 120 11.00 -7.55 -1.35
C MET A 120 10.96 -6.75 -0.05
N ILE A 121 9.80 -6.20 0.28
CA ILE A 121 9.58 -5.47 1.52
C ILE A 121 8.56 -6.24 2.35
N ILE A 122 8.94 -6.57 3.58
CA ILE A 122 8.08 -7.31 4.51
C ILE A 122 8.11 -6.66 5.88
N SER A 123 7.07 -6.93 6.67
CA SER A 123 7.15 -6.64 8.10
C SER A 123 8.10 -7.65 8.79
N LYS A 124 8.68 -7.24 9.92
CA LYS A 124 9.65 -8.08 10.65
C LYS A 124 9.06 -9.42 11.07
N GLU A 125 7.78 -9.44 11.38
CA GLU A 125 7.03 -10.62 11.84
C GLU A 125 6.92 -11.69 10.75
N LEU A 126 6.97 -11.30 9.48
CA LEU A 126 6.80 -12.20 8.33
C LEU A 126 8.11 -12.79 7.81
N LYS A 127 9.25 -12.45 8.42
CA LYS A 127 10.59 -12.84 7.92
C LYS A 127 10.77 -14.35 7.77
N GLU A 128 10.43 -15.10 8.81
CA GLU A 128 10.65 -16.55 8.82
C GLU A 128 9.80 -17.24 7.75
N GLU A 129 8.52 -16.87 7.67
CA GLU A 129 7.61 -17.43 6.67
C GLU A 129 8.01 -17.01 5.25
N THR A 130 8.42 -15.76 5.05
CA THR A 130 8.90 -15.28 3.75
C THR A 130 10.12 -16.07 3.29
N ASN A 131 11.11 -16.30 4.17
CA ASN A 131 12.30 -17.07 3.82
C ASN A 131 11.98 -18.55 3.53
N ARG A 132 10.90 -19.08 4.11
CA ARG A 132 10.43 -20.45 3.83
C ARG A 132 9.87 -20.58 2.41
N TRP A 133 9.10 -19.60 1.94
CA TRP A 133 8.47 -19.65 0.62
C TRP A 133 9.36 -19.11 -0.51
N PHE A 134 10.31 -18.23 -0.20
CA PHE A 134 11.13 -17.53 -1.18
C PHE A 134 12.63 -17.75 -0.91
N THR A 135 13.10 -18.98 -1.15
CA THR A 135 14.50 -19.36 -0.85
C THR A 135 15.53 -18.66 -1.74
N ASP A 136 15.15 -18.34 -2.98
CA ASP A 136 16.06 -17.88 -4.03
C ASP A 136 15.92 -16.38 -4.35
N LEU A 137 15.03 -15.67 -3.64
CA LEU A 137 14.82 -14.23 -3.86
C LEU A 137 15.83 -13.38 -3.07
N PRO A 138 16.08 -12.13 -3.52
CA PRO A 138 16.85 -11.17 -2.75
C PRO A 138 16.35 -11.09 -1.31
N ARG A 139 17.28 -10.98 -0.35
CA ARG A 139 16.94 -10.97 1.07
C ARG A 139 15.87 -9.89 1.36
N PRO A 140 14.80 -10.24 2.08
CA PRO A 140 13.74 -9.28 2.36
C PRO A 140 14.29 -8.06 3.10
N VAL A 141 13.82 -6.88 2.70
CA VAL A 141 14.10 -5.62 3.40
C VAL A 141 13.05 -5.47 4.50
N GLU A 142 13.52 -5.62 5.74
CA GLU A 142 12.70 -5.54 6.96
C GLU A 142 12.66 -4.12 7.54
N ASP A 143 13.56 -3.25 7.09
CA ASP A 143 13.75 -1.92 7.66
C ASP A 143 13.25 -0.81 6.73
N PHE A 144 12.02 -0.38 7.01
CA PHE A 144 11.39 0.77 6.39
C PHE A 144 12.09 2.08 6.75
N SER A 145 12.86 2.10 7.85
CA SER A 145 13.53 3.30 8.38
C SER A 145 14.95 3.52 7.87
N SER A 146 15.32 2.89 6.74
CA SER A 146 16.65 3.10 6.17
C SER A 146 16.82 4.55 5.69
N GLY A 147 18.03 5.07 5.91
CA GLY A 147 18.34 6.50 5.85
C GLY A 147 18.07 7.19 4.51
N PRO A 148 18.32 8.51 4.44
CA PRO A 148 18.06 9.31 3.24
C PRO A 148 18.65 8.67 1.98
N GLY A 149 17.79 8.36 0.99
CA GLY A 149 18.18 7.72 -0.27
C GLY A 149 17.92 6.21 -0.36
N SER A 150 17.44 5.57 0.71
CA SER A 150 16.95 4.18 0.62
C SER A 150 15.70 4.08 -0.27
N VAL A 151 15.57 2.96 -0.96
CA VAL A 151 14.35 2.64 -1.73
C VAL A 151 13.14 2.52 -0.81
N THR A 152 13.30 2.13 0.45
CA THR A 152 12.19 2.01 1.41
C THR A 152 11.86 3.31 2.12
N ALA A 153 12.68 4.37 1.99
CA ALA A 153 12.40 5.66 2.61
C ALA A 153 11.02 6.19 2.17
N GLY A 154 10.17 6.54 3.13
CA GLY A 154 8.79 6.98 2.90
C GLY A 154 7.75 5.84 2.93
N TYR A 155 8.16 4.57 3.00
CA TYR A 155 7.23 3.45 3.21
C TYR A 155 6.97 3.14 4.69
N ASP A 156 7.40 4.01 5.61
CA ASP A 156 7.32 3.77 7.06
C ASP A 156 5.89 3.50 7.59
N LEU A 157 4.87 3.99 6.87
CA LEU A 157 3.45 3.80 7.19
C LEU A 157 2.74 2.84 6.22
N SER A 158 3.46 2.26 5.26
CA SER A 158 2.92 1.35 4.24
C SER A 158 3.53 -0.03 4.43
N LYS A 159 2.68 -1.06 4.59
CA LYS A 159 3.15 -2.42 4.84
C LYS A 159 2.58 -3.36 3.79
N GLY A 160 3.43 -4.28 3.32
CA GLY A 160 2.95 -5.47 2.63
C GLY A 160 2.24 -6.40 3.60
N VAL A 161 1.34 -7.23 3.08
CA VAL A 161 0.57 -8.19 3.85
C VAL A 161 0.86 -9.59 3.31
N MET A 162 1.20 -10.51 4.21
CA MET A 162 1.24 -11.95 3.94
C MET A 162 0.38 -12.62 5.00
N SER A 163 -0.58 -13.45 4.57
CA SER A 163 -1.46 -14.18 5.47
C SER A 163 -1.77 -15.53 4.87
N ASP A 164 -1.76 -16.54 5.72
CA ASP A 164 -2.43 -17.79 5.41
C ASP A 164 -3.93 -17.51 5.37
N PHE A 165 -4.58 -18.00 4.31
CA PHE A 165 -6.01 -17.82 4.05
C PHE A 165 -6.44 -16.35 3.96
N TYR A 166 -6.66 -15.89 2.74
CA TYR A 166 -7.15 -14.55 2.41
C TYR A 166 -8.34 -14.07 3.27
N THR A 167 -9.22 -14.99 3.67
CA THR A 167 -10.40 -14.67 4.48
C THR A 167 -10.09 -14.19 5.90
N GLN A 168 -8.88 -14.42 6.41
CA GLN A 168 -8.42 -13.87 7.68
C GLN A 168 -8.11 -12.37 7.59
N LEU A 169 -7.78 -11.87 6.40
CA LEU A 169 -7.44 -10.46 6.16
C LEU A 169 -8.66 -9.54 6.24
N PHE A 170 -9.82 -10.03 5.83
CA PHE A 170 -11.04 -9.24 5.71
C PHE A 170 -12.20 -9.96 6.40
N GLN A 171 -12.26 -9.83 7.72
CA GLN A 171 -13.41 -10.29 8.50
C GLN A 171 -14.58 -9.33 8.27
N LEU A 172 -15.58 -9.77 7.51
CA LEU A 172 -16.86 -9.09 7.44
C LEU A 172 -17.59 -9.36 8.76
N ASN A 173 -17.77 -8.29 9.56
CA ASN A 173 -18.69 -8.31 10.70
C ASN A 173 -20.15 -8.35 10.24
#